data_AF-A0A952E3E5-F1
#
_entry.id   AF-A0A952E3E5-F1
#
_cell.length_a   1.000
_cell.length_b   1.000
_cell.length_c   1.000
_cell.angle_alpha   90.00
_cell.angle_beta   90.00
_cell.angle_gamma   90.00
#
_symmetry.space_group_name_H-M   'P 1'
#
loop_
_entity.id
_entity.type
_entity.pdbx_description
1 polymer ?
#
loop_
_entity_poly.entity_id
_entity_poly.type
_entity_poly.pdbx_seq_one_letter_code
_entity_poly.pdbx_strand_id
1 'polypeptide(L)'
;MENPTIALAIFNSTAVGDDVDAVYIKAKAYEITSKTELVKSIILYADKMIKTKFANKSSTDIFIKQYKDFQGLSKLRMYKAEPEKFWKPAPTEMFNEKFVDNRIEVKMKL
;
A
#
# COMPACT_ATOMS: atom_id res chain seq x y z
N MET A 1 13.27 -17.42 3.99
CA MET A 1 12.76 -16.17 4.58
C MET A 1 11.27 -16.34 4.77
N GLU A 2 10.81 -16.29 6.01
CA GLU A 2 9.38 -16.37 6.30
C GLU A 2 8.68 -15.10 5.81
N ASN A 3 7.64 -15.29 5.01
CA ASN A 3 6.85 -14.22 4.40
C ASN A 3 5.76 -13.80 5.42
N PRO A 4 5.90 -12.67 6.12
CA PRO A 4 4.92 -12.29 7.12
C PRO A 4 3.59 -11.99 6.43
N THR A 5 2.52 -12.54 7.00
CA THR A 5 1.18 -12.01 6.75
C THR A 5 1.16 -10.58 7.28
N ILE A 6 0.83 -9.61 6.43
CA ILE A 6 0.75 -8.20 6.80
C ILE A 6 -0.69 -7.68 6.66
N ALA A 7 -0.97 -6.58 7.35
CA ALA A 7 -2.18 -5.79 7.19
C ALA A 7 -1.80 -4.39 6.66
N LEU A 8 -2.51 -3.93 5.63
CA LEU A 8 -2.42 -2.57 5.10
C LEU A 8 -3.76 -1.87 5.34
N ALA A 9 -3.72 -0.60 5.72
CA ALA A 9 -4.90 0.26 5.80
C ALA A 9 -4.67 1.50 4.94
N ILE A 10 -5.61 1.76 4.02
CA ILE A 10 -5.62 2.95 3.17
C ILE A 10 -6.88 3.74 3.51
N PHE A 11 -6.72 4.97 3.98
CA PHE A 11 -7.83 5.85 4.36
C PHE A 11 -7.85 7.09 3.49
N ASN A 12 -9.04 7.65 3.26
CA ASN A 12 -9.17 8.95 2.63
C ASN A 12 -8.87 10.05 3.66
N SER A 13 -7.68 10.65 3.58
CA SER A 13 -7.26 11.71 4.52
C SER A 13 -7.98 13.05 4.34
N THR A 14 -8.86 13.19 3.34
CA THR A 14 -9.69 14.40 3.16
C THR A 14 -11.08 14.27 3.76
N ALA A 15 -11.43 13.10 4.30
CA ALA A 15 -12.68 12.92 5.02
C ALA A 15 -12.71 13.81 6.27
N VAL A 16 -13.87 14.40 6.57
CA VAL A 16 -14.07 15.28 7.72
C VAL A 16 -14.98 14.58 8.72
N GLY A 17 -14.61 14.60 10.00
CA GLY A 17 -15.39 13.95 11.07
C GLY A 17 -15.34 12.42 10.98
N ASP A 18 -16.48 11.79 11.19
CA ASP A 18 -16.59 10.32 11.29
C ASP A 18 -16.78 9.61 9.92
N ASP A 19 -16.78 10.35 8.81
CA ASP A 19 -16.96 9.83 7.45
C ASP A 19 -15.66 9.24 6.84
N VAL A 20 -14.95 8.43 7.63
CA VAL A 20 -13.67 7.86 7.20
C VAL A 20 -13.91 6.64 6.31
N ASP A 21 -13.93 6.83 4.98
CA ASP A 21 -13.81 5.71 4.04
C ASP A 21 -12.38 5.15 4.08
N ALA A 22 -12.29 3.84 4.28
CA ALA A 22 -11.04 3.12 4.35
C ALA A 22 -11.15 1.75 3.68
N VAL A 23 -10.00 1.25 3.24
CA VAL A 23 -9.84 -0.12 2.77
C VAL A 23 -8.76 -0.79 3.60
N TYR A 24 -9.12 -1.92 4.20
CA TYR A 24 -8.22 -2.81 4.92
C TYR A 24 -7.85 -3.98 4.03
N ILE A 25 -6.58 -4.32 3.97
CA ILE A 25 -6.04 -5.35 3.08
C ILE A 25 -5.19 -6.31 3.90
N LYS A 26 -5.52 -7.61 3.86
CA LYS A 26 -4.62 -8.67 4.32
C LYS A 26 -3.80 -9.10 3.12
N ALA A 27 -2.48 -9.14 3.25
CA ALA A 27 -1.59 -9.48 2.16
C ALA A 27 -0.40 -10.33 2.64
N LYS A 28 0.26 -11.01 1.70
CA LYS A 28 1.60 -11.59 1.92
C LYS A 28 2.64 -10.64 1.37
N ALA A 29 3.66 -10.34 2.18
CA ALA A 29 4.77 -9.50 1.77
C ALA A 29 5.93 -10.34 1.24
N TYR A 30 6.54 -9.89 0.14
CA TYR A 30 7.72 -10.51 -0.44
C TYR A 30 8.75 -9.44 -0.75
N GLU A 31 10.00 -9.65 -0.35
CA GLU A 31 11.10 -8.79 -0.75
C GLU A 31 11.34 -8.91 -2.26
N ILE A 32 11.44 -7.78 -2.94
CA ILE A 32 11.78 -7.72 -4.36
C ILE A 32 13.30 -7.73 -4.51
N THR A 33 13.85 -8.86 -4.95
CA THR A 33 15.31 -9.01 -5.16
C THR A 33 15.71 -8.84 -6.64
N SER A 34 14.77 -9.06 -7.56
CA SER A 34 14.99 -8.94 -9.00
C SER A 34 15.18 -7.48 -9.41
N LYS A 35 16.29 -7.18 -10.08
CA LYS A 35 16.56 -5.84 -10.65
C LYS A 35 15.42 -5.37 -11.55
N THR A 36 14.88 -6.26 -12.38
CA THR A 36 13.82 -5.92 -13.33
C THR A 36 12.53 -5.53 -12.61
N GLU A 37 12.17 -6.23 -11.54
CA GLU A 37 10.99 -5.89 -10.74
C GLU A 37 11.20 -4.60 -9.93
N LEU A 38 12.39 -4.40 -9.36
CA LEU A 38 12.74 -3.16 -8.65
C LEU A 38 12.58 -1.94 -9.56
N VAL A 39 13.16 -1.99 -10.77
CA VAL A 39 13.08 -0.90 -11.74
C VAL A 39 11.61 -0.64 -12.14
N LYS A 40 10.82 -1.69 -12.41
CA LYS A 40 9.38 -1.53 -12.72
C LYS A 40 8.63 -0.84 -11.58
N SER A 41 8.86 -1.26 -10.35
CA SER A 41 8.20 -0.69 -9.17
C SER A 41 8.59 0.77 -8.93
N ILE A 42 9.85 1.12 -9.13
CA ILE A 42 10.33 2.50 -9.03
C ILE A 42 9.71 3.38 -10.11
N ILE A 43 9.59 2.89 -11.34
CA ILE A 43 8.91 3.62 -12.43
C ILE A 43 7.44 3.88 -12.08
N LEU A 44 6.73 2.87 -11.58
CA LEU A 44 5.32 3.03 -11.15
C LEU A 44 5.18 4.05 -10.02
N TYR A 45 6.08 4.00 -9.04
CA TYR A 45 6.09 4.97 -7.95
C TYR A 45 6.37 6.39 -8.46
N ALA A 46 7.37 6.55 -9.33
CA ALA A 46 7.74 7.84 -9.90
C ALA A 46 6.62 8.45 -10.77
N ASP A 47 5.94 7.63 -11.59
CA ASP A 47 4.76 8.06 -12.37
C ASP A 47 3.63 8.55 -11.46
N LYS A 48 3.34 7.83 -10.37
CA LYS A 48 2.36 8.26 -9.37
C LYS A 48 2.72 9.63 -8.78
N MET A 49 3.98 9.83 -8.40
CA MET A 49 4.45 11.08 -7.78
C MET A 49 4.36 12.29 -8.72
N ILE A 50 4.58 12.08 -10.02
CA ILE A 50 4.39 13.11 -11.05
C ILE A 50 2.91 13.43 -11.21
N LYS A 51 2.05 12.41 -11.34
CA LYS A 51 0.59 12.57 -11.47
C LYS A 51 -0.01 13.33 -10.29
N THR A 52 0.48 13.07 -9.08
CA THR A 52 0.04 13.78 -7.87
C THR A 52 0.77 15.11 -7.65
N LYS A 53 1.61 15.56 -8.60
CA LYS A 53 2.41 16.80 -8.55
C LYS A 53 3.35 16.90 -7.33
N PHE A 54 3.70 15.77 -6.72
CA PHE A 54 4.66 15.74 -5.62
C PHE A 54 6.10 15.90 -6.14
N ALA A 55 6.36 15.39 -7.35
CA ALA A 55 7.65 15.52 -8.03
C ALA A 55 7.48 16.04 -9.46
N ASN A 56 8.55 16.61 -10.02
CA ASN A 56 8.60 17.03 -11.41
C ASN A 56 9.23 15.94 -12.30
N LYS A 57 9.00 16.04 -13.62
CA LYS A 57 9.50 15.08 -14.61
C LYS A 57 11.03 15.07 -14.73
N SER A 58 11.72 16.13 -14.30
CA SER A 58 13.18 16.17 -14.27
C SER A 58 13.78 15.34 -13.13
N SER A 59 12.99 14.99 -12.09
CA SER A 59 13.45 14.14 -10.98
C SER A 59 13.40 12.64 -11.29
N THR A 60 12.68 12.22 -12.34
CA THR A 60 12.34 10.81 -12.61
C THR A 60 13.55 9.97 -12.98
N ASP A 61 14.48 10.53 -13.75
CA ASP A 61 15.70 9.84 -14.17
C ASP A 61 16.65 9.55 -13.00
N ILE A 62 16.60 10.40 -11.96
CA ILE A 62 17.36 10.21 -10.72
C ILE A 62 16.76 9.05 -9.93
N PHE A 63 15.44 9.00 -9.78
CA PHE A 63 14.74 7.93 -9.07
C PHE A 63 15.02 6.55 -9.68
N ILE A 64 14.96 6.41 -11.01
CA ILE A 64 15.19 5.12 -11.67
C ILE A 64 16.61 4.61 -11.40
N LYS A 65 17.61 5.49 -11.34
CA LYS A 65 19.00 5.12 -11.05
C LYS A 65 19.22 4.66 -9.61
N GLN A 66 18.33 5.01 -8.68
CA GLN A 66 18.39 4.64 -7.26
C GLN A 66 17.94 3.19 -6.97
N TYR A 67 17.60 2.37 -7.98
CA TYR A 67 17.24 0.95 -7.73
C TYR A 67 18.30 0.17 -6.94
N LYS A 68 19.57 0.56 -7.06
CA LYS A 68 20.70 -0.03 -6.34
C LYS A 68 20.58 0.15 -4.82
N ASP A 69 19.88 1.19 -4.38
CA ASP A 69 19.65 1.47 -2.97
C ASP A 69 18.80 0.37 -2.32
N PHE A 70 18.10 -0.47 -3.09
CA PHE A 70 17.31 -1.58 -2.57
C PHE A 70 17.98 -2.95 -2.75
N GLN A 71 19.26 -2.99 -3.16
CA GLN A 71 19.97 -4.24 -3.48
C GLN A 71 21.20 -4.49 -2.58
N GLY A 72 21.64 -5.74 -2.56
CA GLY A 72 22.89 -6.17 -1.93
C GLY A 72 22.97 -5.82 -0.44
N LEU A 73 24.06 -5.16 -0.05
CA LEU A 73 24.37 -4.81 1.34
C LEU A 73 23.63 -3.55 1.84
N SER A 74 22.74 -2.96 1.04
CA SER A 74 21.95 -1.82 1.50
C SER A 74 21.13 -2.19 2.75
N LYS A 75 20.74 -1.21 3.56
CA LYS A 75 19.75 -1.40 4.62
C LYS A 75 18.30 -1.20 4.14
N LEU A 76 18.12 -0.54 2.99
CA LEU A 76 16.80 -0.33 2.41
C LEU A 76 16.37 -1.57 1.63
N ARG A 77 15.08 -1.89 1.72
CA ARG A 77 14.43 -3.02 1.06
C ARG A 77 13.11 -2.59 0.48
N MET A 78 12.77 -3.15 -0.69
CA MET A 78 11.49 -2.95 -1.33
C MET A 78 10.69 -4.24 -1.23
N TYR A 79 9.43 -4.13 -0.84
CA TYR A 79 8.52 -5.27 -0.71
C TYR A 79 7.33 -5.11 -1.64
N LYS A 80 6.90 -6.21 -2.25
CA LYS A 80 5.58 -6.32 -2.87
C LYS A 80 4.61 -6.95 -1.86
N ALA A 81 3.41 -6.38 -1.77
CA ALA A 81 2.32 -6.94 -0.99
C ALA A 81 1.30 -7.56 -1.95
N GLU A 82 1.11 -8.87 -1.87
CA GLU A 82 0.10 -9.60 -2.66
C GLU A 82 -1.18 -9.75 -1.83
N PRO A 83 -2.27 -9.06 -2.16
CA PRO A 83 -3.51 -9.11 -1.38
C PRO A 83 -4.16 -10.50 -1.39
N GLU A 84 -4.62 -10.94 -0.23
CA GLU A 84 -5.44 -12.15 -0.05
C GLU A 84 -6.91 -11.82 0.20
N LYS A 85 -7.17 -10.76 1.00
CA LYS A 85 -8.52 -10.35 1.41
C LYS A 85 -8.61 -8.84 1.60
N PHE A 86 -9.80 -8.31 1.42
CA PHE A 86 -10.12 -6.89 1.55
C PHE A 86 -11.34 -6.69 2.43
N TRP A 87 -11.35 -5.61 3.20
CA TRP A 87 -12.52 -5.19 3.96
C TRP A 87 -12.73 -3.68 3.85
N LYS A 88 -13.99 -3.27 3.98
CA LYS A 88 -14.38 -1.88 4.24
C LYS A 88 -15.02 -1.76 5.62
N PRO A 89 -15.02 -0.58 6.25
CA PRO A 89 -15.84 -0.31 7.41
C PRO A 89 -17.29 -0.74 7.16
N ALA A 90 -17.90 -1.44 8.12
CA ALA A 90 -19.34 -1.66 8.12
C ALA A 90 -20.06 -0.38 8.61
N PRO A 91 -21.36 -0.22 8.35
CA PRO A 91 -22.16 0.80 9.01
C PRO A 91 -21.98 0.76 10.54
N THR A 92 -21.87 1.93 11.16
CA THR A 92 -21.65 2.04 12.60
C THR A 92 -22.84 1.49 13.37
N GLU A 93 -22.55 0.59 14.31
CA GLU A 93 -23.54 0.01 15.24
C GLU A 93 -23.12 0.30 16.69
N MET A 94 -24.11 0.51 17.56
CA MET A 94 -23.91 0.64 19.01
C MET A 94 -24.53 -0.55 19.74
N PHE A 95 -23.78 -1.12 20.68
CA PHE A 95 -24.25 -2.18 21.57
C PHE A 95 -23.86 -1.85 23.00
N ASN A 96 -24.85 -1.69 23.90
CA ASN A 96 -24.65 -1.25 25.29
C ASN A 96 -23.76 -0.01 25.40
N GLU A 97 -24.11 1.07 24.68
CA GLU A 97 -23.38 2.35 24.66
C GLU A 97 -21.92 2.26 24.16
N LYS A 98 -21.53 1.13 23.55
CA LYS A 98 -20.20 0.93 22.96
C LYS A 98 -20.31 0.82 21.44
N PHE A 99 -19.35 1.43 20.74
CA PHE A 99 -19.20 1.27 19.30
C PHE A 99 -18.69 -0.13 18.96
N VAL A 100 -19.30 -0.74 17.94
CA VAL A 100 -18.87 -2.03 17.41
C VAL A 100 -17.96 -1.81 16.21
N ASP A 101 -16.70 -2.27 16.29
CA ASP A 101 -15.79 -2.30 15.14
C ASP A 101 -16.14 -3.49 14.25
N ASN A 102 -16.98 -3.23 13.25
CA ASN A 102 -17.41 -4.20 12.25
C ASN A 102 -16.85 -3.86 10.87
N ARG A 103 -16.56 -4.91 10.08
CA ARG A 103 -16.00 -4.78 8.74
C ARG A 103 -16.65 -5.76 7.80
N ILE A 104 -16.90 -5.33 6.56
CA ILE A 104 -17.50 -6.16 5.51
C ILE A 104 -16.41 -6.61 4.57
N GLU A 105 -16.25 -7.93 4.39
CA GLU A 105 -15.30 -8.49 3.42
C GLU A 105 -15.78 -8.18 1.99
N VAL A 106 -14.91 -7.56 1.20
CA VAL A 106 -15.19 -7.22 -0.20
C VAL A 106 -14.82 -8.40 -1.08
N LYS A 107 -15.81 -9.01 -1.73
CA LYS A 107 -15.58 -10.07 -2.72
C LYS A 107 -15.11 -9.46 -4.03
N MET A 108 -13.84 -9.65 -4.36
CA MET A 108 -13.30 -9.30 -5.68
C MET A 108 -13.93 -10.21 -6.74
N LYS A 109 -14.54 -9.62 -7.77
CA LYS A 109 -14.86 -10.38 -8.99
C LYS A 109 -13.56 -10.53 -9.78
N LEU A 110 -13.16 -11.77 -10.03
CA LEU A 110 -12.11 -12.10 -10.99
C LEU A 110 -12.58 -11.76 -12.42
#